data_AF-A0A832N8J0-F1
#
_entry.id   AF-A0A832N8J0-F1
#
_cell.length_a   1.000
_cell.length_b   1.000
_cell.length_c   1.000
_cell.angle_alpha   90.00
_cell.angle_beta   90.00
_cell.angle_gamma   90.00
#
_symmetry.space_group_name_H-M   'P 1'
#
loop_
_entity.id
_entity.type
_entity.pdbx_description
1 polymer ?
#
loop_
_entity_poly.entity_id
_entity_poly.type
_entity_poly.pdbx_seq_one_letter_code
_entity_poly.pdbx_strand_id
1 'polypeptide(L)'
;VGGLATPIGTPPNLITIGYLKELANIPIGFLPWMLIALPITLAVFVVVSLTLRLLFPWTEGRLEGVEAFLEQERSGLGPWTPGQRNTLLAFAMALTLWLALGLAEFAPPQAVWAAFLKEHLSEGTVALLAALLLFLLPVDWRQGRFTLTWREAVEIDWGTLLLFGGGLALGDLLFKTGVASLLGQAILRGLGVRSAWGFTGLVTLLGTLFTEFTSNTAAANMLIPVVLATAREAGFDPLPAALGACLGINLAFVLPISTPPNAIVYGSGRVPLTAMAKAGLLLDLFCWLTIWGLLRLLYPVWVI
;
A
#
# COMPACT_ATOMS: atom_id res chain seq x y z
N VAL A 1 3.33 4.58 -6.36
CA VAL A 1 4.67 4.19 -5.88
C VAL A 1 4.82 4.34 -4.37
N GLY A 2 4.83 5.56 -3.80
CA GLY A 2 5.08 5.73 -2.34
C GLY A 2 4.13 4.96 -1.42
N GLY A 3 2.86 4.79 -1.81
CA GLY A 3 1.86 4.04 -1.04
C GLY A 3 2.15 2.54 -0.89
N LEU A 4 3.10 1.96 -1.65
CA LEU A 4 3.50 0.56 -1.54
C LEU A 4 4.24 0.29 -0.22
N ALA A 5 5.03 1.25 0.26
CA ALA A 5 6.07 1.03 1.27
C ALA A 5 5.55 0.65 2.67
N THR A 6 4.37 1.13 3.05
CA THR A 6 3.79 0.92 4.39
C THR A 6 2.38 0.37 4.29
N PRO A 7 1.88 -0.36 5.30
CA PRO A 7 0.50 -0.85 5.32
C PRO A 7 -0.55 0.25 5.11
N ILE A 8 -0.30 1.45 5.65
CA ILE A 8 -1.27 2.57 5.65
C ILE A 8 -1.14 3.42 4.38
N GLY A 9 -0.15 3.15 3.53
CA GLY A 9 0.09 3.95 2.33
C GLY A 9 -1.03 3.89 1.29
N THR A 10 -1.83 2.80 1.27
CA THR A 10 -2.91 2.60 0.30
C THR A 10 -3.86 1.49 0.75
N PRO A 11 -5.19 1.59 0.50
CA PRO A 11 -6.19 0.59 0.91
C PRO A 11 -5.88 -0.87 0.55
N PRO A 12 -5.39 -1.22 -0.67
CA PRO A 12 -5.04 -2.59 -1.04
C PRO A 12 -4.06 -3.28 -0.07
N ASN A 13 -3.16 -2.54 0.55
CA ASN A 13 -2.18 -3.11 1.48
C ASN A 13 -2.89 -3.66 2.72
N LEU A 14 -3.76 -2.85 3.35
CA LEU A 14 -4.56 -3.26 4.50
C LEU A 14 -5.53 -4.40 4.15
N ILE A 15 -6.17 -4.33 2.98
CA ILE A 15 -7.03 -5.41 2.48
C ILE A 15 -6.25 -6.72 2.39
N THR A 16 -5.05 -6.68 1.80
CA THR A 16 -4.22 -7.87 1.62
C THR A 16 -3.73 -8.43 2.94
N ILE A 17 -3.30 -7.58 3.89
CA ILE A 17 -2.94 -7.98 5.25
C ILE A 17 -4.14 -8.64 5.95
N GLY A 18 -5.33 -8.05 5.83
CA GLY A 18 -6.56 -8.60 6.39
C GLY A 18 -6.88 -9.99 5.81
N TYR A 19 -6.85 -10.15 4.49
CA TYR A 19 -7.11 -11.45 3.86
C TYR A 19 -6.05 -12.50 4.19
N LEU A 20 -4.77 -12.12 4.25
CA LEU A 20 -3.70 -13.04 4.65
C LEU A 20 -3.94 -13.56 6.06
N LYS A 21 -4.34 -12.68 6.99
CA LYS A 21 -4.70 -13.06 8.35
C LYS A 21 -5.92 -13.99 8.38
N GLU A 22 -7.04 -13.58 7.77
CA GLU A 22 -8.32 -14.28 7.92
C GLU A 22 -8.43 -15.55 7.07
N LEU A 23 -7.89 -15.55 5.84
CA LEU A 23 -8.07 -16.65 4.87
C LEU A 23 -6.85 -17.57 4.76
N ALA A 24 -5.65 -17.07 5.08
CA ALA A 24 -4.42 -17.86 5.03
C ALA A 24 -3.79 -18.11 6.41
N ASN A 25 -4.30 -17.50 7.48
CA ASN A 25 -3.71 -17.55 8.83
C ASN A 25 -2.25 -17.07 8.87
N ILE A 26 -1.93 -16.07 8.04
CA ILE A 26 -0.61 -15.44 7.95
C ILE A 26 -0.75 -14.00 8.44
N PRO A 27 -0.54 -13.72 9.74
CA PRO A 27 -0.52 -12.36 10.24
C PRO A 27 0.76 -11.64 9.77
N ILE A 28 0.61 -10.43 9.23
CA ILE A 28 1.73 -9.56 8.85
C ILE A 28 1.58 -8.25 9.60
N GLY A 29 2.53 -7.96 10.49
CA GLY A 29 2.64 -6.70 11.20
C GLY A 29 3.19 -5.56 10.34
N PHE A 30 3.28 -4.37 10.92
CA PHE A 30 3.71 -3.17 10.21
C PHE A 30 5.16 -3.25 9.72
N LEU A 31 6.09 -3.66 10.59
CA LEU A 31 7.51 -3.74 10.26
C LEU A 31 7.83 -4.87 9.25
N PRO A 32 7.32 -6.11 9.38
CA PRO A 32 7.54 -7.13 8.35
C PRO A 32 7.06 -6.66 6.97
N TRP A 33 5.88 -6.03 6.87
CA TRP A 33 5.41 -5.46 5.60
C TRP A 33 6.42 -4.47 5.04
N MET A 34 6.84 -3.50 5.86
CA MET A 34 7.77 -2.45 5.44
C MET A 34 9.10 -3.01 4.97
N LEU A 35 9.66 -3.97 5.69
CA LEU A 35 10.93 -4.55 5.32
C LEU A 35 10.82 -5.17 3.88
N ILE A 36 9.65 -5.71 3.46
CA ILE A 36 9.47 -6.38 2.14
C ILE A 36 9.20 -5.30 1.10
N ALA A 37 8.23 -4.45 1.40
CA ALA A 37 7.67 -3.52 0.44
C ALA A 37 8.58 -2.31 0.23
N LEU A 38 9.35 -1.86 1.23
CA LEU A 38 10.21 -0.67 1.11
C LEU A 38 11.35 -0.86 0.10
N PRO A 39 12.15 -1.95 0.12
CA PRO A 39 13.16 -2.19 -0.92
C PRO A 39 12.55 -2.25 -2.32
N ILE A 40 11.40 -2.92 -2.46
CA ILE A 40 10.67 -3.01 -3.73
C ILE A 40 10.20 -1.62 -4.17
N THR A 41 9.66 -0.82 -3.26
CA THR A 41 9.18 0.53 -3.53
C THR A 41 10.30 1.44 -4.00
N LEU A 42 11.47 1.36 -3.36
CA LEU A 42 12.66 2.13 -3.76
C LEU A 42 13.14 1.72 -5.15
N ALA A 43 13.19 0.42 -5.44
CA ALA A 43 13.56 -0.07 -6.76
C ALA A 43 12.55 0.36 -7.83
N VAL A 44 11.25 0.23 -7.56
CA VAL A 44 10.17 0.72 -8.44
C VAL A 44 10.29 2.23 -8.64
N PHE A 45 10.58 3.00 -7.59
CA PHE A 45 10.79 4.45 -7.71
C PHE A 45 11.97 4.80 -8.64
N VAL A 46 13.09 4.09 -8.51
CA VAL A 46 14.24 4.23 -9.40
C VAL A 46 13.86 3.87 -10.84
N VAL A 47 13.18 2.74 -11.06
CA VAL A 47 12.74 2.29 -12.38
C VAL A 47 11.80 3.32 -13.02
N VAL A 48 10.78 3.77 -12.30
CA VAL A 48 9.85 4.81 -12.79
C VAL A 48 10.60 6.09 -13.15
N SER A 49 11.50 6.55 -12.27
CA SER A 49 12.25 7.77 -12.48
C SER A 49 13.17 7.68 -13.71
N LEU A 50 13.87 6.56 -13.87
CA LEU A 50 14.75 6.33 -15.03
C LEU A 50 13.93 6.19 -16.31
N THR A 51 12.86 5.41 -16.32
CA THR A 51 11.98 5.26 -17.49
C THR A 51 11.40 6.59 -17.92
N LEU A 52 10.86 7.40 -17.00
CA LEU A 52 10.34 8.72 -17.32
C LEU A 52 11.43 9.66 -17.83
N ARG A 53 12.63 9.64 -17.23
CA ARG A 53 13.76 10.47 -17.68
C ARG A 53 14.25 10.10 -19.08
N LEU A 54 14.19 8.81 -19.45
CA LEU A 54 14.57 8.33 -20.77
C LEU A 54 13.51 8.63 -21.83
N LEU A 55 12.23 8.50 -21.49
CA LEU A 55 11.11 8.77 -22.40
C LEU A 55 10.89 10.28 -22.60
N PHE A 56 11.10 11.06 -21.56
CA PHE A 56 10.86 12.50 -21.51
C PHE A 56 12.11 13.20 -20.94
N PRO A 57 13.21 13.29 -21.71
CA PRO A 57 14.42 13.96 -21.25
C PRO A 57 14.13 15.41 -20.92
N TRP A 58 14.77 15.91 -19.87
CA TRP A 58 14.66 17.31 -19.46
C TRP A 58 15.21 18.21 -20.56
N THR A 59 14.32 19.00 -21.17
CA THR A 59 14.66 19.91 -22.27
C THR A 59 15.01 21.31 -21.78
N GLU A 60 14.54 21.69 -20.59
CA GLU A 60 14.79 23.02 -20.01
C GLU A 60 15.89 22.95 -18.95
N GLY A 61 16.75 23.99 -18.94
CA GLY A 61 17.78 24.17 -17.94
C GLY A 61 17.21 24.54 -16.56
N ARG A 62 18.10 24.93 -15.63
CA ARG A 62 17.69 25.44 -14.31
C ARG A 62 16.74 26.64 -14.52
N LEU A 63 15.49 26.51 -14.07
CA LEU A 63 14.53 27.60 -14.08
C LEU A 63 15.07 28.74 -13.20
N GLU A 64 15.37 29.88 -13.81
CA GLU A 64 15.85 31.06 -13.09
C GLU A 64 14.77 31.56 -12.12
N GLY A 65 15.17 31.93 -10.89
CA GLY A 65 14.26 32.46 -9.88
C GLY A 65 13.54 31.43 -9.01
N VAL A 66 13.67 30.12 -9.25
CA VAL A 66 13.08 29.08 -8.36
C VAL A 66 13.65 29.17 -6.94
N GLU A 67 14.96 29.40 -6.80
CA GLU A 67 15.61 29.52 -5.49
C GLU A 67 15.06 30.72 -4.71
N ALA A 68 14.91 31.87 -5.37
CA ALA A 68 14.33 33.07 -4.77
C ALA A 68 12.84 32.87 -4.40
N PHE A 69 12.07 32.18 -5.25
CA PHE A 69 10.67 31.83 -4.96
C PHE A 69 10.56 30.90 -3.74
N LEU A 70 11.41 29.87 -3.67
CA LEU A 70 11.44 28.93 -2.53
C LEU A 70 11.86 29.63 -1.23
N GLU A 71 12.81 30.56 -1.28
CA GLU A 71 13.20 31.37 -0.13
C GLU A 71 12.06 32.29 0.33
N GLN A 72 11.35 32.91 -0.61
CA GLN A 72 10.18 33.74 -0.30
C GLN A 72 9.08 32.92 0.39
N GLU A 73 8.68 31.78 -0.19
CA GLU A 73 7.69 30.88 0.41
C GLU A 73 8.14 30.41 1.80
N ARG A 74 9.42 30.00 1.93
CA ARG A 74 9.98 29.55 3.22
C ARG A 74 9.96 30.65 4.28
N SER A 75 10.26 31.89 3.89
CA SER A 75 10.21 33.04 4.81
C SER A 75 8.79 33.34 5.30
N GLY A 76 7.77 33.02 4.50
CA GLY A 76 6.36 33.22 4.82
C GLY A 76 5.73 32.18 5.75
N LEU A 77 6.35 31.00 5.93
CA LEU A 77 5.77 29.89 6.71
C LEU A 77 5.67 30.15 8.22
N GLY A 78 6.44 31.09 8.75
CA GLY A 78 6.44 31.42 10.19
C GLY A 78 6.88 30.24 11.09
N PRO A 79 6.75 30.39 12.42
CA PRO A 79 7.02 29.29 13.35
C PRO A 79 5.93 28.23 13.28
N TRP A 80 6.27 27.00 13.67
CA TRP A 80 5.32 25.89 13.69
C TRP A 80 4.10 26.20 14.57
N THR A 81 2.92 25.99 14.00
CA THR A 81 1.67 26.15 14.72
C THR A 81 1.52 25.06 15.78
N PRO A 82 0.73 25.28 16.86
CA PRO A 82 0.44 24.25 17.85
C PRO A 82 -0.15 22.99 17.20
N GLY A 83 -1.04 23.14 16.23
CA GLY A 83 -1.61 22.02 15.48
C GLY A 83 -0.55 21.19 14.75
N GLN A 84 0.40 21.84 14.05
CA GLN A 84 1.50 21.13 13.37
C GLN A 84 2.38 20.34 14.36
N ARG A 85 2.67 20.91 15.53
CA ARG A 85 3.44 20.23 16.59
C ARG A 85 2.67 19.05 17.17
N ASN A 86 1.38 19.21 17.44
CA ASN A 86 0.52 18.15 17.96
C ASN A 86 0.39 16.99 16.97
N THR A 87 0.22 17.30 15.68
CA THR A 87 0.19 16.31 14.60
C THR A 87 1.50 15.55 14.50
N LEU A 88 2.65 16.25 14.55
CA LEU A 88 3.94 15.58 14.55
C LEU A 88 4.12 14.67 15.77
N LEU A 89 3.68 15.10 16.96
CA LEU A 89 3.77 14.31 18.18
C LEU A 89 2.94 13.01 18.05
N ALA A 90 1.69 13.10 17.61
CA ALA A 90 0.83 11.93 17.42
C ALA A 90 1.37 10.99 16.34
N PHE A 91 1.88 11.54 15.24
CA PHE A 91 2.51 10.77 14.17
C PHE A 91 3.78 10.06 14.66
N ALA A 92 4.67 10.77 15.37
CA ALA A 92 5.89 10.21 15.92
C ALA A 92 5.59 9.11 16.96
N MET A 93 4.58 9.32 17.80
CA MET A 93 4.11 8.31 18.75
C MET A 93 3.62 7.05 18.02
N ALA A 94 2.74 7.20 17.02
CA ALA A 94 2.23 6.07 16.23
C ALA A 94 3.36 5.29 15.57
N LEU A 95 4.25 6.00 14.87
CA LEU A 95 5.40 5.39 14.19
C LEU A 95 6.33 4.66 15.16
N THR A 96 6.62 5.25 16.31
CA THR A 96 7.47 4.62 17.34
C THR A 96 6.84 3.36 17.88
N LEU A 97 5.53 3.37 18.17
CA LEU A 97 4.81 2.21 18.69
C LEU A 97 4.68 1.10 17.65
N TRP A 98 4.39 1.41 16.38
CA TRP A 98 4.37 0.43 15.29
C TRP A 98 5.73 -0.21 15.07
N LEU A 99 6.81 0.58 15.09
CA LEU A 99 8.17 0.03 15.01
C LEU A 99 8.51 -0.84 16.24
N ALA A 100 8.10 -0.42 17.45
CA ALA A 100 8.30 -1.21 18.66
C ALA A 100 7.54 -2.55 18.64
N LEU A 101 6.29 -2.56 18.16
CA LEU A 101 5.51 -3.79 17.94
C LEU A 101 6.20 -4.70 16.91
N GLY A 102 6.64 -4.12 15.80
CA GLY A 102 7.40 -4.85 14.79
C GLY A 102 8.69 -5.47 15.34
N LEU A 103 9.48 -4.71 16.10
CA LEU A 103 10.69 -5.22 16.76
C LEU A 103 10.38 -6.29 17.80
N ALA A 104 9.23 -6.22 18.47
CA ALA A 104 8.78 -7.26 19.38
C ALA A 104 8.52 -8.59 18.65
N GLU A 105 8.11 -8.58 17.38
CA GLU A 105 7.94 -9.81 16.58
C GLU A 105 9.25 -10.58 16.41
N PHE A 106 10.36 -9.88 16.22
CA PHE A 106 11.71 -10.45 16.10
C PHE A 106 12.41 -10.69 17.44
N ALA A 107 11.82 -10.25 18.55
CA ALA A 107 12.43 -10.40 19.86
C ALA A 107 12.39 -11.86 20.34
N PRO A 108 13.40 -12.32 21.12
CA PRO A 108 13.39 -13.65 21.71
C PRO A 108 12.15 -13.88 22.59
N PRO A 109 11.61 -15.11 22.68
CA PRO A 109 10.42 -15.39 23.49
C PRO A 109 10.52 -14.98 24.97
N GLN A 110 11.74 -14.98 25.52
CA GLN A 110 12.03 -14.56 26.90
C GLN A 110 12.01 -13.03 27.12
N ALA A 111 11.88 -12.22 26.07
CA ALA A 111 11.85 -10.77 26.19
C ALA A 111 10.52 -10.29 26.78
N VAL A 112 10.51 -10.00 28.08
CA VAL A 112 9.33 -9.55 28.83
C VAL A 112 8.69 -8.31 28.21
N TRP A 113 9.49 -7.35 27.72
CA TRP A 113 8.98 -6.15 27.06
C TRP A 113 8.22 -6.48 25.77
N ALA A 114 8.67 -7.47 25.00
CA ALA A 114 8.05 -7.86 23.74
C ALA A 114 6.74 -8.60 23.97
N ALA A 115 6.71 -9.50 24.97
CA ALA A 115 5.49 -10.18 25.40
C ALA A 115 4.45 -9.16 25.89
N PHE A 116 4.86 -8.22 26.74
CA PHE A 116 4.00 -7.15 27.25
C PHE A 116 3.38 -6.33 26.11
N LEU A 117 4.19 -5.88 25.15
CA LEU A 117 3.70 -5.11 24.00
C LEU A 117 2.69 -5.91 23.16
N LYS A 118 2.99 -7.16 22.83
CA LYS A 118 2.12 -8.01 22.01
C LYS A 118 0.78 -8.32 22.68
N GLU A 119 0.77 -8.44 24.00
CA GLU A 119 -0.44 -8.74 24.77
C GLU A 119 -1.35 -7.50 24.89
N HIS A 120 -0.78 -6.31 25.03
CA HIS A 120 -1.55 -5.09 25.36
C HIS A 120 -1.80 -4.17 24.17
N LEU A 121 -1.00 -4.26 23.10
CA LEU A 121 -1.07 -3.36 21.96
C LEU A 121 -1.19 -4.14 20.66
N SER A 122 -2.19 -3.75 19.86
CA SER A 122 -2.30 -4.14 18.46
C SER A 122 -2.03 -2.94 17.56
N GLU A 123 -1.73 -3.19 16.28
CA GLU A 123 -1.54 -2.16 15.26
C GLU A 123 -2.74 -1.18 15.20
N GLY A 124 -3.96 -1.72 15.32
CA GLY A 124 -5.20 -0.93 15.37
C GLY A 124 -5.35 -0.12 16.66
N THR A 125 -4.93 -0.68 17.80
CA THR A 125 -4.93 0.04 19.09
C THR A 125 -4.01 1.26 19.01
N VAL A 126 -2.81 1.13 18.43
CA VAL A 126 -1.88 2.24 18.25
C VAL A 126 -2.48 3.35 17.37
N ALA A 127 -3.15 2.98 16.26
CA ALA A 127 -3.83 3.95 15.41
C ALA A 127 -4.92 4.73 16.16
N LEU A 128 -5.73 4.03 16.98
CA LEU A 128 -6.77 4.65 17.81
C LEU A 128 -6.18 5.57 18.88
N LEU A 129 -5.07 5.18 19.52
CA LEU A 129 -4.38 6.02 20.50
C LEU A 129 -3.84 7.31 19.85
N ALA A 130 -3.27 7.21 18.65
CA ALA A 130 -2.79 8.37 17.91
C ALA A 130 -3.93 9.32 17.51
N ALA A 131 -5.05 8.77 17.02
CA ALA A 131 -6.24 9.54 16.72
C ALA A 131 -6.79 10.23 17.98
N LEU A 132 -6.95 9.48 19.07
CA LEU A 132 -7.44 10.00 20.35
C LEU A 132 -6.56 11.14 20.87
N LEU A 133 -5.24 11.01 20.74
CA LEU A 133 -4.31 12.07 21.13
C LEU A 133 -4.58 13.39 20.39
N LEU A 134 -4.93 13.35 19.09
CA LEU A 134 -5.26 14.56 18.32
C LEU A 134 -6.58 15.22 18.77
N PHE A 135 -7.54 14.45 19.29
CA PHE A 135 -8.75 15.01 19.89
C PHE A 135 -8.49 15.64 21.27
N LEU A 136 -7.45 15.18 21.98
CA LEU A 136 -7.12 15.65 23.32
C LEU A 136 -6.11 16.81 23.32
N LEU A 137 -5.30 16.95 22.27
CA LEU A 137 -4.30 18.01 22.18
C LEU A 137 -4.90 19.32 21.63
N PRO A 138 -4.91 20.40 22.42
CA PRO A 138 -5.50 21.67 22.01
C PRO A 138 -4.57 22.49 21.12
N VAL A 139 -5.19 23.24 20.21
CA VAL A 139 -4.56 24.28 19.41
C VAL A 139 -4.74 25.64 20.08
N ASP A 140 -5.92 25.89 20.67
CA ASP A 140 -6.19 27.07 21.48
C ASP A 140 -7.01 26.67 22.71
N TRP A 141 -6.34 26.65 23.87
CA TRP A 141 -6.94 26.33 25.17
C TRP A 141 -8.07 27.29 25.57
N ARG A 142 -8.01 28.57 25.19
CA ARG A 142 -9.00 29.57 25.60
C ARG A 142 -10.30 29.43 24.83
N GLN A 143 -10.22 28.97 23.59
CA GLN A 143 -11.38 28.77 22.71
C GLN A 143 -11.88 27.31 22.74
N GLY A 144 -11.23 26.42 23.49
CA GLY A 144 -11.56 24.99 23.52
C GLY A 144 -11.34 24.31 22.16
N ARG A 145 -10.44 24.83 21.33
CA ARG A 145 -10.18 24.30 19.98
C ARG A 145 -9.10 23.24 20.05
N PHE A 146 -9.43 22.03 19.62
CA PHE A 146 -8.53 20.88 19.55
C PHE A 146 -7.95 20.67 18.17
N THR A 147 -6.93 19.81 18.08
CA THR A 147 -6.18 19.57 16.85
C THR A 147 -7.02 18.83 15.82
N LEU A 148 -7.91 17.95 16.28
CA LEU A 148 -8.93 17.34 15.44
C LEU A 148 -10.31 17.51 16.09
N THR A 149 -11.31 17.78 15.26
CA THR A 149 -12.71 17.89 15.64
C THR A 149 -13.51 16.70 15.09
N TRP A 150 -14.66 16.42 15.71
CA TRP A 150 -15.53 15.35 15.21
C TRP A 150 -16.04 15.62 13.79
N ARG A 151 -16.22 16.90 13.42
CA ARG A 151 -16.61 17.28 12.06
C ARG A 151 -15.58 16.83 11.02
N GLU A 152 -14.29 17.02 11.31
CA GLU A 152 -13.19 16.56 10.46
C GLU A 152 -13.08 15.03 10.46
N ALA A 153 -13.35 14.36 11.58
CA ALA A 153 -13.33 12.89 11.64
C ALA A 153 -14.44 12.22 10.81
N VAL A 154 -15.58 12.87 10.63
CA VAL A 154 -16.66 12.35 9.78
C VAL A 154 -16.26 12.39 8.29
N GLU A 155 -15.26 13.19 7.90
CA GLU A 155 -14.73 13.24 6.53
C GLU A 155 -13.87 12.02 6.16
N ILE A 156 -13.61 11.11 7.11
CA ILE A 156 -12.98 9.81 6.83
C ILE A 156 -13.83 9.05 5.79
N ASP A 157 -13.18 8.36 4.86
CA ASP A 157 -13.84 7.50 3.88
C ASP A 157 -14.36 6.20 4.53
N TRP A 158 -15.49 6.30 5.22
CA TRP A 158 -16.21 5.18 5.83
C TRP A 158 -16.66 4.15 4.78
N GLY A 159 -16.86 4.56 3.53
CA GLY A 159 -17.21 3.66 2.43
C GLY A 159 -16.10 2.64 2.16
N THR A 160 -14.84 3.08 2.17
CA THR A 160 -13.68 2.18 2.04
C THR A 160 -13.61 1.17 3.18
N LEU A 161 -13.90 1.56 4.43
CA LEU A 161 -13.93 0.62 5.57
C LEU A 161 -15.04 -0.44 5.43
N LEU A 162 -16.25 -0.03 5.01
CA LEU A 162 -17.34 -0.97 4.73
C LEU A 162 -17.00 -1.91 3.58
N LEU A 163 -16.32 -1.41 2.55
CA LEU A 163 -15.86 -2.21 1.42
C LEU A 163 -14.83 -3.27 1.85
N PHE A 164 -13.95 -2.97 2.81
CA PHE A 164 -13.03 -3.98 3.38
C PHE A 164 -13.80 -5.10 4.06
N GLY A 165 -14.77 -4.77 4.92
CA GLY A 165 -15.60 -5.77 5.60
C GLY A 165 -16.40 -6.63 4.62
N GLY A 166 -17.02 -6.00 3.62
CA GLY A 166 -17.74 -6.71 2.56
C GLY A 166 -16.83 -7.60 1.71
N GLY A 167 -15.62 -7.15 1.43
CA GLY A 167 -14.60 -7.95 0.75
C GLY A 167 -14.19 -9.16 1.57
N LEU A 168 -13.86 -9.00 2.86
CA LEU A 168 -13.52 -10.12 3.74
C LEU A 168 -14.64 -11.17 3.77
N ALA A 169 -15.90 -10.72 3.88
CA ALA A 169 -17.07 -11.60 3.82
C ALA A 169 -17.21 -12.34 2.48
N LEU A 170 -17.01 -11.65 1.35
CA LEU A 170 -17.02 -12.28 0.03
C LEU A 170 -15.90 -13.32 -0.12
N GLY A 171 -14.69 -12.99 0.34
CA GLY A 171 -13.56 -13.90 0.34
C GLY A 171 -13.87 -15.18 1.10
N ASP A 172 -14.36 -15.07 2.34
CA ASP A 172 -14.77 -16.21 3.15
C ASP A 172 -15.86 -17.07 2.46
N LEU A 173 -16.85 -16.43 1.82
CA LEU A 173 -17.88 -17.14 1.05
C LEU A 173 -17.30 -17.89 -0.16
N LEU A 174 -16.32 -17.33 -0.87
CA LEU A 174 -15.68 -18.02 -2.00
C LEU A 174 -14.98 -19.32 -1.55
N PHE A 175 -14.35 -19.31 -0.38
CA PHE A 175 -13.74 -20.51 0.21
C PHE A 175 -14.81 -21.51 0.67
N LYS A 176 -15.84 -21.06 1.40
CA LYS A 176 -16.92 -21.93 1.92
C LYS A 176 -17.78 -22.57 0.82
N THR A 177 -17.99 -21.87 -0.30
CA THR A 177 -18.81 -22.36 -1.42
C THR A 177 -18.04 -23.24 -2.40
N GLY A 178 -16.71 -23.34 -2.28
CA GLY A 178 -15.86 -24.09 -3.21
C GLY A 178 -15.63 -23.40 -4.56
N VAL A 179 -16.22 -22.23 -4.80
CA VAL A 179 -16.00 -21.43 -6.03
C VAL A 179 -14.52 -21.10 -6.20
N ALA A 180 -13.83 -20.83 -5.10
CA ALA A 180 -12.41 -20.49 -5.13
C ALA A 180 -11.53 -21.66 -5.63
N SER A 181 -11.90 -22.90 -5.31
CA SER A 181 -11.24 -24.11 -5.83
C SER A 181 -11.48 -24.27 -7.34
N LEU A 182 -12.72 -24.05 -7.80
CA LEU A 182 -13.06 -24.10 -9.23
C LEU A 182 -12.27 -23.07 -10.06
N LEU A 183 -12.20 -21.83 -9.58
CA LEU A 183 -11.41 -20.77 -10.23
C LEU A 183 -9.93 -21.11 -10.25
N GLY A 184 -9.39 -21.61 -9.13
CA GLY A 184 -7.99 -21.99 -9.04
C GLY A 184 -7.63 -23.10 -10.03
N GLN A 185 -8.44 -24.16 -10.11
CA GLN A 185 -8.23 -25.24 -11.06
C GLN A 185 -8.35 -24.77 -12.52
N ALA A 186 -9.28 -23.86 -12.83
CA ALA A 186 -9.43 -23.29 -14.17
C ALA A 186 -8.19 -22.47 -14.57
N ILE A 187 -7.66 -21.65 -13.67
CA ILE A 187 -6.46 -20.83 -13.89
C ILE A 187 -5.24 -21.74 -14.10
N LEU A 188 -5.02 -22.73 -13.21
CA LEU A 188 -3.86 -23.63 -13.28
C LEU A 188 -3.87 -24.48 -14.55
N ARG A 189 -5.03 -25.03 -14.94
CA ARG A 189 -5.16 -25.86 -16.15
C ARG A 189 -5.15 -25.03 -17.43
N GLY A 190 -5.83 -23.89 -17.45
CA GLY A 190 -5.97 -23.05 -18.64
C GLY A 190 -4.69 -22.28 -19.01
N LEU A 191 -3.93 -21.81 -18.01
CA LEU A 191 -2.72 -21.02 -18.23
C LEU A 191 -1.42 -21.84 -18.09
N GLY A 192 -1.53 -23.14 -17.75
CA GLY A 192 -0.39 -24.05 -17.70
C GLY A 192 0.66 -23.68 -16.65
N VAL A 193 0.29 -22.91 -15.62
CA VAL A 193 1.21 -22.45 -14.58
C VAL A 193 1.52 -23.61 -13.64
N ARG A 194 2.77 -24.07 -13.64
CA ARG A 194 3.23 -25.23 -12.84
C ARG A 194 4.14 -24.86 -11.68
N SER A 195 4.52 -23.59 -11.53
CA SER A 195 5.43 -23.14 -10.47
C SER A 195 4.80 -22.00 -9.67
N ALA A 196 5.09 -21.99 -8.36
CA ALA A 196 4.64 -20.93 -7.46
C ALA A 196 5.07 -19.54 -7.96
N TRP A 197 6.30 -19.39 -8.44
CA TRP A 197 6.78 -18.12 -9.00
C TRP A 197 6.13 -17.75 -10.33
N GLY A 198 5.79 -18.72 -11.18
CA GLY A 198 4.98 -18.46 -12.38
C GLY A 198 3.59 -17.94 -12.01
N PHE A 199 2.99 -18.51 -10.97
CA PHE A 199 1.70 -18.07 -10.45
C PHE A 199 1.78 -16.65 -9.87
N THR A 200 2.77 -16.37 -9.01
CA THR A 200 3.03 -15.03 -8.48
C THR A 200 3.20 -14.01 -9.60
N GLY A 201 3.98 -14.32 -10.64
CA GLY A 201 4.18 -13.44 -11.79
C GLY A 201 2.88 -13.15 -12.53
N LEU A 202 2.08 -14.19 -12.79
CA LEU A 202 0.78 -14.06 -13.43
C LEU A 202 -0.18 -13.18 -12.62
N VAL A 203 -0.35 -13.43 -11.32
CA VAL A 203 -1.31 -12.67 -10.50
C VAL A 203 -0.86 -11.23 -10.25
N THR A 204 0.46 -10.99 -10.20
CA THR A 204 1.03 -9.63 -10.19
C THR A 204 0.65 -8.90 -11.49
N LEU A 205 0.81 -9.55 -12.65
CA LEU A 205 0.46 -8.98 -13.95
C LEU A 205 -1.04 -8.69 -14.05
N LEU A 206 -1.87 -9.66 -13.65
CA LEU A 206 -3.32 -9.49 -13.62
C LEU A 206 -3.72 -8.33 -12.69
N GLY A 207 -3.09 -8.20 -11.52
CA GLY A 207 -3.30 -7.07 -10.63
C GLY A 207 -3.00 -5.72 -11.29
N THR A 208 -1.84 -5.61 -11.94
CA THR A 208 -1.42 -4.40 -12.68
C THR A 208 -2.36 -4.05 -13.83
N LEU A 209 -2.77 -5.03 -14.64
CA LEU A 209 -3.66 -4.77 -15.76
C LEU A 209 -5.10 -4.46 -15.30
N PHE A 210 -5.59 -5.17 -14.29
CA PHE A 210 -6.97 -5.04 -13.83
C PHE A 210 -7.22 -3.69 -13.15
N THR A 211 -6.23 -3.18 -12.41
CA THR A 211 -6.35 -1.90 -11.70
C THR A 211 -6.42 -0.68 -12.62
N GLU A 212 -6.16 -0.81 -13.92
CA GLU A 212 -6.35 0.29 -14.88
C GLU A 212 -7.82 0.57 -15.19
N PHE A 213 -8.68 -0.42 -14.97
CA PHE A 213 -10.10 -0.34 -15.32
C PHE A 213 -11.02 -0.20 -14.09
N THR A 214 -10.46 -0.28 -12.89
CA THR A 214 -11.22 -0.25 -11.64
C THR A 214 -10.41 0.44 -10.54
N SER A 215 -11.04 0.79 -9.42
CA SER A 215 -10.29 1.34 -8.29
C SER A 215 -9.40 0.29 -7.66
N ASN A 216 -8.20 0.67 -7.20
CA ASN A 216 -7.26 -0.25 -6.55
C ASN A 216 -7.92 -1.02 -5.40
N THR A 217 -8.77 -0.35 -4.62
CA THR A 217 -9.53 -0.94 -3.52
C THR A 217 -10.49 -2.03 -3.99
N ALA A 218 -11.23 -1.80 -5.09
CA ALA A 218 -12.12 -2.81 -5.64
C ALA A 218 -11.32 -3.98 -6.23
N ALA A 219 -10.23 -3.70 -6.97
CA ALA A 219 -9.34 -4.73 -7.50
C ALA A 219 -8.79 -5.66 -6.39
N ALA A 220 -8.36 -5.10 -5.26
CA ALA A 220 -7.85 -5.87 -4.13
C ALA A 220 -8.92 -6.79 -3.52
N ASN A 221 -10.14 -6.28 -3.29
CA ASN A 221 -11.24 -7.10 -2.76
C ASN A 221 -11.70 -8.22 -3.71
N MET A 222 -11.52 -8.03 -5.02
CA MET A 222 -11.89 -9.05 -6.01
C MET A 222 -10.79 -10.09 -6.22
N LEU A 223 -9.53 -9.64 -6.37
CA LEU A 223 -8.44 -10.51 -6.80
C LEU A 223 -7.77 -11.27 -5.65
N ILE A 224 -7.46 -10.59 -4.53
CA ILE A 224 -6.69 -11.20 -3.44
C ILE A 224 -7.31 -12.49 -2.87
N PRO A 225 -8.62 -12.56 -2.54
CA PRO A 225 -9.18 -13.81 -2.02
C PRO A 225 -9.12 -14.96 -3.04
N VAL A 226 -9.29 -14.67 -4.33
CA VAL A 226 -9.16 -15.66 -5.41
C VAL A 226 -7.71 -16.14 -5.54
N VAL A 227 -6.74 -15.22 -5.43
CA VAL A 227 -5.30 -15.53 -5.45
C VAL A 227 -4.94 -16.45 -4.28
N LEU A 228 -5.36 -16.13 -3.06
CA LEU A 228 -5.10 -16.94 -1.87
C LEU A 228 -5.69 -18.34 -1.99
N ALA A 229 -6.94 -18.44 -2.47
CA ALA A 229 -7.58 -19.72 -2.64
C ALA A 229 -6.93 -20.59 -3.71
N THR A 230 -6.58 -19.97 -4.84
CA THR A 230 -5.90 -20.66 -5.93
C THR A 230 -4.52 -21.15 -5.51
N ALA A 231 -3.76 -20.34 -4.78
CA ALA A 231 -2.47 -20.75 -4.23
C ALA A 231 -2.61 -21.96 -3.30
N ARG A 232 -3.59 -21.93 -2.40
CA ARG A 232 -3.88 -23.03 -1.48
C ARG A 232 -4.26 -24.32 -2.21
N GLU A 233 -5.15 -24.24 -3.20
CA GLU A 233 -5.56 -25.38 -4.03
C GLU A 233 -4.38 -25.94 -4.84
N ALA A 234 -3.49 -25.08 -5.33
CA ALA A 234 -2.27 -25.47 -6.05
C ALA A 234 -1.18 -26.06 -5.13
N GLY A 235 -1.34 -25.98 -3.81
CA GLY A 235 -0.28 -26.30 -2.85
C GLY A 235 0.89 -25.32 -2.88
N PHE A 236 0.68 -24.10 -3.40
CA PHE A 236 1.68 -23.03 -3.39
C PHE A 236 1.57 -22.21 -2.11
N ASP A 237 2.71 -21.65 -1.69
CA ASP A 237 2.74 -20.63 -0.67
C ASP A 237 1.93 -19.40 -1.13
N PRO A 238 0.86 -19.02 -0.42
CA PRO A 238 -0.01 -17.92 -0.83
C PRO A 238 0.62 -16.54 -0.62
N LEU A 239 1.63 -16.41 0.24
CA LEU A 239 2.17 -15.13 0.65
C LEU A 239 2.84 -14.36 -0.51
N PRO A 240 3.77 -14.93 -1.31
CA PRO A 240 4.37 -14.23 -2.44
C PRO A 240 3.34 -13.81 -3.49
N ALA A 241 2.33 -14.65 -3.74
CA ALA A 241 1.30 -14.40 -4.72
C ALA A 241 0.38 -13.24 -4.29
N ALA A 242 -0.01 -13.20 -3.01
CA ALA A 242 -0.81 -12.12 -2.45
C ALA A 242 -0.06 -10.79 -2.44
N LEU A 243 1.20 -10.79 -2.01
CA LEU A 243 2.07 -9.60 -2.06
C LEU A 243 2.26 -9.11 -3.49
N GLY A 244 2.56 -10.01 -4.42
CA GLY A 244 2.70 -9.69 -5.85
C GLY A 244 1.44 -9.06 -6.43
N ALA A 245 0.28 -9.70 -6.24
CA ALA A 245 -1.01 -9.16 -6.67
C ALA A 245 -1.28 -7.79 -6.05
N CYS A 246 -1.09 -7.62 -4.73
CA CYS A 246 -1.31 -6.35 -4.03
C CYS A 246 -0.42 -5.23 -4.55
N LEU A 247 0.88 -5.47 -4.68
CA LEU A 247 1.83 -4.48 -5.17
C LEU A 247 1.53 -4.14 -6.64
N GLY A 248 1.16 -5.14 -7.45
CA GLY A 248 0.72 -4.97 -8.83
C GLY A 248 -0.54 -4.11 -8.97
N ILE A 249 -1.56 -4.34 -8.12
CA ILE A 249 -2.81 -3.54 -8.05
C ILE A 249 -2.55 -2.06 -7.73
N ASN A 250 -1.38 -1.71 -7.19
CA ASN A 250 -1.03 -0.33 -6.90
C ASN A 250 -0.24 0.35 -8.05
N LEU A 251 -0.01 -0.35 -9.16
CA LEU A 251 0.63 0.17 -10.38
C LEU A 251 -0.45 0.54 -11.40
N ALA A 252 -1.07 1.70 -11.19
CA ALA A 252 -2.07 2.25 -12.11
C ALA A 252 -1.47 3.47 -12.84
N PHE A 253 -0.78 3.25 -13.96
CA PHE A 253 -0.03 4.27 -14.70
C PHE A 253 -0.61 4.62 -16.08
N VAL A 254 -1.50 3.81 -16.64
CA VAL A 254 -1.96 3.94 -18.04
C VAL A 254 -3.04 5.00 -18.19
N LEU A 255 -4.13 4.91 -17.42
CA LEU A 255 -5.30 5.76 -17.63
C LEU A 255 -5.42 6.87 -16.56
N PRO A 256 -5.93 8.07 -16.95
CA PRO A 256 -6.20 9.15 -16.00
C PRO A 256 -7.25 8.78 -14.96
N ILE A 257 -8.24 7.98 -15.35
CA ILE A 257 -9.37 7.61 -14.50
C ILE A 257 -9.02 6.55 -13.45
N SER A 258 -7.89 5.85 -13.60
CA SER A 258 -7.49 4.76 -12.70
C SER A 258 -7.26 5.25 -11.27
N THR A 259 -6.68 6.45 -11.10
CA THR A 259 -6.41 7.02 -9.77
C THR A 259 -6.53 8.56 -9.72
N PRO A 260 -6.89 9.14 -8.55
CA PRO A 260 -6.95 10.60 -8.40
C PRO A 260 -5.65 11.35 -8.75
N PRO A 261 -4.43 10.88 -8.38
CA PRO A 261 -3.18 11.54 -8.77
C PRO A 261 -3.01 11.64 -10.30
N ASN A 262 -3.37 10.59 -11.03
CA ASN A 262 -3.34 10.58 -12.49
C ASN A 262 -4.31 11.61 -13.07
N ALA A 263 -5.54 11.67 -12.54
CA ALA A 263 -6.55 12.64 -12.96
C ALA A 263 -6.13 14.09 -12.68
N ILE A 264 -5.49 14.38 -11.55
CA ILE A 264 -5.01 15.72 -11.19
C ILE A 264 -3.98 16.22 -12.21
N VAL A 265 -2.98 15.39 -12.54
CA VAL A 265 -1.94 15.77 -13.52
C VAL A 265 -2.52 15.88 -14.93
N TYR A 266 -3.38 14.96 -15.33
CA TYR A 266 -4.07 15.01 -16.62
C TYR A 266 -4.95 16.27 -16.76
N GLY A 267 -5.64 16.66 -15.68
CA GLY A 267 -6.47 17.86 -15.60
C GLY A 267 -5.73 19.18 -15.83
N SER A 268 -4.39 19.18 -15.78
CA SER A 268 -3.57 20.35 -16.15
C SER A 268 -3.67 20.72 -17.64
N GLY A 269 -4.15 19.81 -18.49
CA GLY A 269 -4.17 19.99 -19.95
C GLY A 269 -2.80 19.91 -20.62
N ARG A 270 -1.73 19.62 -19.86
CA ARG A 270 -0.35 19.58 -20.37
C ARG A 270 0.15 18.18 -20.73
N VAL A 271 -0.57 17.13 -20.35
CA VAL A 271 -0.18 15.73 -20.59
C VAL A 271 -1.12 15.09 -21.61
N PRO A 272 -0.67 14.83 -22.85
CA PRO A 272 -1.48 14.14 -23.85
C PRO A 272 -1.82 12.71 -23.40
N LEU A 273 -3.08 12.30 -23.55
CA LEU A 273 -3.55 10.95 -23.16
C LEU A 273 -2.71 9.83 -23.80
N THR A 274 -2.35 9.97 -25.07
CA THR A 274 -1.56 8.96 -25.80
C THR A 274 -0.13 8.86 -25.29
N ALA A 275 0.46 9.97 -24.82
CA ALA A 275 1.79 9.96 -24.21
C ALA A 275 1.75 9.28 -22.85
N MET A 276 0.73 9.61 -22.04
CA MET A 276 0.48 8.98 -20.74
C MET A 276 0.28 7.46 -20.88
N ALA A 277 -0.62 7.01 -21.76
CA ALA A 277 -0.92 5.60 -21.93
C ALA A 277 0.30 4.79 -22.42
N LYS A 278 1.09 5.32 -23.37
CA LYS A 278 2.30 4.65 -23.86
C LYS A 278 3.37 4.54 -22.77
N ALA A 279 3.60 5.62 -22.03
CA ALA A 279 4.55 5.62 -20.92
C ALA A 279 4.07 4.69 -19.79
N GLY A 280 2.79 4.74 -19.46
CA GLY A 280 2.15 3.89 -18.46
C GLY A 280 2.32 2.41 -18.74
N LEU A 281 2.05 1.95 -19.98
CA LEU A 281 2.23 0.54 -20.35
C LEU A 281 3.69 0.06 -20.20
N LEU A 282 4.66 0.92 -20.52
CA LEU A 282 6.08 0.61 -20.32
C LEU A 282 6.43 0.57 -18.82
N LEU A 283 5.91 1.51 -18.05
CA LEU A 283 6.09 1.55 -16.60
C LEU A 283 5.48 0.33 -15.93
N ASP A 284 4.25 -0.05 -16.28
CA ASP A 284 3.58 -1.25 -15.79
C ASP A 284 4.42 -2.49 -16.05
N LEU A 285 4.91 -2.67 -17.27
CA LEU A 285 5.75 -3.80 -17.64
C LEU A 285 7.04 -3.85 -16.81
N PHE A 286 7.78 -2.73 -16.71
CA PHE A 286 9.03 -2.70 -15.97
C PHE A 286 8.83 -2.82 -14.45
N CYS A 287 7.79 -2.21 -13.90
CA CYS A 287 7.49 -2.29 -12.48
C CYS A 287 6.97 -3.68 -12.12
N TRP A 288 6.14 -4.31 -12.97
CA TRP A 288 5.74 -5.71 -12.82
C TRP A 288 6.95 -6.65 -12.78
N LEU A 289 7.87 -6.54 -13.74
CA LEU A 289 9.11 -7.32 -13.76
C LEU A 289 9.96 -7.08 -12.49
N THR A 290 10.03 -5.83 -12.04
CA THR A 290 10.79 -5.43 -10.85
C THR A 290 10.19 -6.03 -9.58
N ILE A 291 8.87 -5.91 -9.39
CA ILE A 291 8.15 -6.49 -8.24
C ILE A 291 8.31 -8.00 -8.23
N TRP A 292 8.02 -8.66 -9.35
CA TRP A 292 8.10 -10.12 -9.45
C TRP A 292 9.53 -10.63 -9.22
N GLY A 293 10.52 -9.98 -9.85
CA GLY A 293 11.93 -10.32 -9.72
C GLY A 293 12.45 -10.12 -8.29
N LEU A 294 12.14 -8.99 -7.66
CA LEU A 294 12.58 -8.72 -6.30
C LEU A 294 11.86 -9.57 -5.26
N LEU A 295 10.56 -9.84 -5.41
CA LEU A 295 9.89 -10.82 -4.56
C LEU A 295 10.59 -12.18 -4.67
N ARG A 296 10.94 -12.62 -5.89
CA ARG A 296 11.65 -13.88 -6.10
C ARG A 296 13.03 -13.94 -5.46
N LEU A 297 13.75 -12.83 -5.44
CA LEU A 297 15.10 -12.75 -4.89
C LEU A 297 15.11 -12.55 -3.37
N LEU A 298 14.20 -11.72 -2.85
CA LEU A 298 14.16 -11.35 -1.44
C LEU A 298 13.39 -12.40 -0.63
N TYR A 299 12.28 -12.94 -1.12
CA TYR A 299 11.45 -13.86 -0.34
C TYR A 299 12.19 -15.06 0.30
N PRO A 300 13.14 -15.74 -0.37
CA PRO A 300 13.90 -16.81 0.27
C PRO A 300 14.75 -16.37 1.46
N VAL A 301 15.21 -15.11 1.49
CA VAL A 301 16.03 -14.56 2.59
C VAL A 301 15.18 -14.29 3.84
N TRP A 302 13.86 -14.25 3.68
CA TRP A 302 12.89 -13.82 4.67
C TRP A 302 12.17 -14.96 5.38
N VAL A 303 12.16 -16.13 4.75
CA VAL A 303 11.49 -17.34 5.21
C VAL A 303 12.48 -18.28 5.95
N ILE A 304 13.76 -17.90 6.04
CA ILE A 304 14.81 -18.57 6.82
C ILE A 304 14.88 -17.92 8.21
#